data_AF-A0A379TKE6-F1
#
_entry.id   AF-A0A379TKE6-F1
#
_cell.length_a   1.000
_cell.length_b   1.000
_cell.length_c   1.000
_cell.angle_alpha   90.00
_cell.angle_beta   90.00
_cell.angle_gamma   90.00
#
_symmetry.space_group_name_H-M   'P 1'
#
loop_
_entity.id
_entity.type
_entity.pdbx_description
1 polymer ?
#
loop_
_entity_poly.entity_id
_entity_poly.type
_entity_poly.pdbx_seq_one_letter_code
_entity_poly.pdbx_strand_id
1 'polypeptide(L)'
;MCRAGRSLRAWLATRHLIQQGHTRIGYICSNHTISDAEDRLRGYYDALAESHIPANDRLVTFGEPDESGGEQAMTELLGRGRNFTAVACYNDSMAAGAMGVLNDNGVGVPGEVSLIGLMTFWSHAMCVPG
;
A
#
# COMPACT_ATOMS: atom_id res chain seq x y z
N MET A 1 13.14 -19.05 18.28
CA MET A 1 12.40 -19.34 17.04
C MET A 1 12.54 -18.14 16.11
N CYS A 2 13.42 -18.21 15.12
CA CYS A 2 13.58 -17.13 14.13
C CYS A 2 12.31 -17.06 13.28
N ARG A 3 11.51 -16.00 13.44
CA ARG A 3 10.36 -15.70 12.57
C ARG A 3 10.91 -15.14 11.25
N ALA A 4 11.61 -15.97 10.48
CA ALA A 4 12.18 -15.61 9.19
C ALA A 4 11.08 -15.67 8.12
N GLY A 5 10.85 -14.57 7.42
CA GLY A 5 9.99 -14.54 6.23
C GLY A 5 8.88 -13.47 6.22
N ARG A 6 8.93 -12.43 7.06
CA ARG A 6 8.06 -11.24 6.94
C ARG A 6 8.89 -9.96 6.91
N SER A 7 8.54 -9.02 6.05
CA SER A 7 9.15 -7.69 6.07
C SER A 7 8.55 -6.85 7.19
N LEU A 8 9.40 -6.44 8.14
CA LEU A 8 8.99 -5.56 9.23
C LEU A 8 8.49 -4.20 8.72
N ARG A 9 9.04 -3.69 7.61
CA ARG A 9 8.68 -2.37 7.07
C ARG A 9 7.26 -2.38 6.51
N ALA A 10 6.91 -3.38 5.70
CA ALA A 10 5.56 -3.52 5.16
C ALA A 10 4.54 -3.75 6.28
N TRP A 11 4.87 -4.61 7.24
CA TRP A 11 4.03 -4.83 8.42
C TRP A 11 3.79 -3.55 9.22
N LEU A 12 4.83 -2.75 9.49
CA LEU A 12 4.69 -1.47 10.21
C LEU A 12 3.85 -0.46 9.43
N ALA A 13 4.05 -0.35 8.11
CA ALA A 13 3.27 0.55 7.26
C ALA A 13 1.79 0.19 7.27
N THR A 14 1.45 -1.08 7.08
CA THR A 14 0.07 -1.56 7.12
C THR A 14 -0.53 -1.40 8.52
N ARG A 15 0.21 -1.77 9.57
CA ARG A 15 -0.24 -1.62 10.96
C ARG A 15 -0.50 -0.15 11.31
N HIS A 16 0.30 0.77 10.80
CA HIS A 16 0.06 2.20 11.01
C HIS A 16 -1.28 2.62 10.41
N LEU A 17 -1.59 2.23 9.17
CA LEU A 17 -2.89 2.50 8.55
C LEU A 17 -4.04 1.88 9.35
N ILE A 18 -3.88 0.66 9.87
CA ILE A 18 -4.88 0.02 10.73
C ILE A 18 -5.09 0.82 12.02
N GLN A 19 -4.02 1.34 12.64
CA GLN A 19 -4.10 2.16 13.85
C GLN A 19 -4.84 3.49 13.63
N GLN A 20 -4.88 3.99 12.39
CA GLN A 20 -5.70 5.14 12.00
C GLN A 20 -7.16 4.78 11.70
N GLY A 21 -7.56 3.52 11.91
CA GLY A 21 -8.94 3.04 11.73
C GLY A 21 -9.25 2.47 10.35
N HIS A 22 -8.27 2.38 9.43
CA HIS A 22 -8.50 1.78 8.12
C HIS A 22 -8.63 0.26 8.20
N THR A 23 -9.72 -0.28 7.65
CA THR A 23 -9.98 -1.72 7.56
C THR A 23 -9.94 -2.25 6.13
N ARG A 24 -9.93 -1.35 5.14
CA ARG A 24 -9.90 -1.69 3.71
C ARG A 24 -8.65 -1.09 3.10
N ILE A 25 -7.55 -1.82 3.19
CA ILE A 25 -6.22 -1.34 2.81
C ILE A 25 -5.82 -2.01 1.50
N GLY A 26 -5.49 -1.22 0.49
CA GLY A 26 -4.87 -1.66 -0.74
C GLY A 26 -3.38 -1.90 -0.57
N TYR A 27 -2.82 -2.81 -1.34
CA TYR A 27 -1.39 -3.05 -1.41
C TYR A 27 -0.91 -3.12 -2.86
N ILE A 28 -0.02 -2.20 -3.23
CA ILE A 28 0.62 -2.18 -4.55
C ILE A 28 1.98 -2.88 -4.41
N CYS A 29 2.10 -4.08 -4.98
CA CYS A 29 3.29 -4.92 -4.93
C CYS A 29 4.11 -4.83 -6.22
N SER A 30 5.39 -5.19 -6.16
CA SER A 30 6.17 -5.38 -7.39
C SER A 30 5.75 -6.67 -8.11
N ASN A 31 5.64 -6.62 -9.44
CA ASN A 31 5.49 -7.79 -10.31
C ASN A 31 6.81 -8.51 -10.60
N HIS A 32 7.96 -7.95 -10.20
CA HIS A 32 9.27 -8.59 -10.32
C HIS A 32 9.53 -9.51 -9.13
N THR A 33 10.24 -10.60 -9.39
CA THR A 33 10.78 -11.49 -8.37
C THR A 33 11.98 -10.83 -7.69
N ILE A 34 11.71 -9.81 -6.88
CA ILE A 34 12.70 -9.14 -6.03
C ILE A 34 12.77 -9.88 -4.70
N SER A 35 13.97 -10.00 -4.14
CA SER A 35 14.25 -10.81 -2.95
C SER A 35 13.38 -10.50 -1.73
N ASP A 36 12.78 -9.31 -1.62
CA ASP A 36 11.93 -8.92 -0.51
C ASP A 36 10.48 -8.58 -0.90
N ALA A 37 10.08 -8.77 -2.15
CA ALA A 37 8.70 -8.51 -2.60
C ALA A 37 7.70 -9.45 -1.89
N GLU A 38 8.00 -10.75 -1.86
CA GLU A 38 7.20 -11.76 -1.17
C GLU A 38 7.15 -11.51 0.34
N ASP A 39 8.30 -11.19 0.96
CA ASP A 39 8.39 -10.87 2.38
C ASP A 39 7.57 -9.62 2.74
N ARG A 40 7.55 -8.60 1.87
CA ARG A 40 6.76 -7.37 2.05
C ARG A 40 5.27 -7.64 1.91
N LEU A 41 4.87 -8.40 0.89
CA LEU A 41 3.48 -8.82 0.73
C LEU A 41 3.02 -9.64 1.95
N ARG A 42 3.87 -10.53 2.47
CA ARG A 42 3.57 -11.27 3.71
C ARG A 42 3.47 -10.35 4.93
N GLY A 43 4.30 -9.32 5.01
CA GLY A 43 4.21 -8.30 6.06
C GLY A 43 2.85 -7.58 6.08
N TYR A 44 2.30 -7.26 4.91
CA TYR A 44 0.95 -6.73 4.77
C TYR A 44 -0.11 -7.71 5.28
N TYR A 45 -0.07 -8.98 4.84
CA TYR A 45 -1.03 -9.99 5.29
C TYR A 45 -0.94 -10.27 6.79
N ASP A 46 0.27 -10.34 7.35
CA ASP A 46 0.50 -10.53 8.78
C ASP A 46 -0.12 -9.39 9.60
N ALA A 47 -0.02 -8.13 9.14
CA ALA A 47 -0.60 -6.99 9.84
C ALA A 47 -2.15 -7.03 9.86
N LEU A 48 -2.76 -7.45 8.75
CA LEU A 48 -4.21 -7.66 8.67
C LEU A 48 -4.65 -8.80 9.59
N ALA A 49 -3.94 -9.94 9.54
CA ALA A 49 -4.23 -11.11 10.35
C ALA A 49 -4.11 -10.84 11.86
N GLU A 50 -3.05 -10.14 12.29
CA GLU A 50 -2.85 -9.73 13.69
C GLU A 50 -3.93 -8.74 14.18
N SER A 51 -4.62 -8.06 13.26
CA SER A 51 -5.69 -7.10 13.57
C SER A 51 -7.10 -7.66 13.28
N HIS A 52 -7.23 -8.95 12.98
CA HIS A 52 -8.50 -9.60 12.63
C HIS A 52 -9.23 -8.99 11.42
N ILE A 53 -8.49 -8.38 10.48
CA ILE A 53 -9.04 -7.85 9.23
C ILE A 53 -8.94 -8.94 8.16
N PRO A 54 -10.03 -9.31 7.47
CA PRO A 54 -9.96 -10.29 6.41
C PRO A 54 -9.15 -9.76 5.23
N ALA A 55 -8.16 -10.54 4.77
CA ALA A 55 -7.44 -10.24 3.55
C ALA A 55 -8.41 -10.25 2.35
N ASN A 56 -8.23 -9.30 1.44
CA ASN A 56 -8.96 -9.24 0.18
C ASN A 56 -7.97 -9.10 -0.96
N ASP A 57 -7.76 -10.18 -1.70
CA ASP A 57 -6.80 -10.22 -2.81
C ASP A 57 -7.17 -9.24 -3.93
N ARG A 58 -8.43 -8.80 -4.01
CA ARG A 58 -8.84 -7.74 -4.95
C ARG A 58 -8.26 -6.38 -4.61
N LEU A 59 -7.80 -6.19 -3.37
CA LEU A 59 -7.10 -4.98 -2.92
C LEU A 59 -5.58 -5.07 -3.13
N VAL A 60 -5.08 -6.19 -3.67
CA VAL A 60 -3.67 -6.36 -4.01
C VAL A 60 -3.50 -6.23 -5.53
N THR A 61 -2.62 -5.33 -5.96
CA THR A 61 -2.24 -5.15 -7.37
C THR A 61 -0.73 -5.24 -7.51
N PHE A 62 -0.27 -5.50 -8.74
CA PHE A 62 1.13 -5.72 -9.05
C PHE A 62 1.54 -4.81 -10.19
N GLY A 63 2.73 -4.23 -10.12
CA GLY A 63 3.29 -3.38 -11.17
C GLY A 63 4.80 -3.36 -11.16
N GLU A 64 5.38 -2.78 -12.21
CA GLU A 64 6.82 -2.49 -12.28
C GLU A 64 7.24 -1.66 -11.04
N PRO A 65 8.42 -1.89 -10.44
CA PRO A 65 8.88 -1.21 -9.23
C PRO A 65 9.34 0.24 -9.50
N ASP A 66 8.69 0.92 -10.44
CA ASP A 66 8.91 2.28 -10.85
C ASP A 66 7.62 3.11 -10.75
N GLU A 67 7.67 4.36 -11.20
CA GLU A 67 6.53 5.27 -11.15
C GLU A 67 5.38 4.81 -12.06
N SER A 68 5.68 4.42 -13.31
CA SER A 68 4.66 3.98 -14.27
C SER A 68 3.97 2.68 -13.83
N GLY A 69 4.70 1.75 -13.22
CA GLY A 69 4.12 0.55 -12.62
C GLY A 69 3.20 0.87 -11.44
N GLY A 70 3.55 1.88 -10.64
CA GLY A 70 2.67 2.42 -9.60
C GLY A 70 1.38 3.01 -10.15
N GLU A 71 1.47 3.80 -11.22
CA GLU A 71 0.30 4.38 -11.91
C GLU A 71 -0.63 3.28 -12.44
N GLN A 72 -0.07 2.30 -13.15
CA GLN A 72 -0.84 1.19 -13.72
C GLN A 72 -1.53 0.37 -12.62
N ALA A 73 -0.80 0.01 -11.57
CA ALA A 73 -1.33 -0.77 -10.45
C ALA A 73 -2.40 -0.01 -9.65
N MET A 74 -2.26 1.31 -9.51
CA MET A 74 -3.26 2.16 -8.86
C MET A 74 -4.51 2.35 -9.72
N THR A 75 -4.33 2.51 -11.03
CA THR A 75 -5.42 2.61 -12.00
C THR A 75 -6.25 1.33 -12.00
N GLU A 76 -5.59 0.18 -12.01
CA GLU A 76 -6.27 -1.11 -11.87
C GLU A 76 -7.04 -1.20 -10.55
N LEU A 77 -6.41 -0.81 -9.44
CA LEU A 77 -7.03 -0.85 -8.11
C LEU A 77 -8.28 0.05 -8.03
N LEU A 78 -8.24 1.26 -8.60
CA LEU A 78 -9.43 2.12 -8.73
C LEU A 78 -10.50 1.50 -9.64
N GLY A 79 -10.10 0.89 -10.75
CA GLY A 79 -10.99 0.22 -11.70
C GLY A 79 -11.74 -0.98 -11.11
N ARG A 80 -11.19 -1.62 -10.08
CA ARG A 80 -11.87 -2.69 -9.30
C ARG A 80 -12.96 -2.16 -8.36
N GLY A 81 -13.18 -0.86 -8.34
CA GLY A 81 -14.07 -0.13 -7.45
C GLY A 81 -13.30 0.42 -6.24
N ARG A 82 -13.58 1.68 -5.85
CA ARG A 82 -12.96 2.40 -4.73
C ARG A 82 -13.38 1.83 -3.36
N ASN A 83 -13.07 0.56 -3.15
CA ASN A 83 -13.42 -0.25 -1.98
C ASN A 83 -12.32 -0.23 -0.91
N PHE A 84 -11.32 0.65 -1.03
CA PHE A 84 -10.25 0.86 -0.07
C PHE A 84 -10.29 2.29 0.48
N THR A 85 -9.71 2.48 1.65
CA THR A 85 -9.58 3.79 2.32
C THR A 85 -8.11 4.15 2.54
N ALA A 86 -7.20 3.21 2.31
CA ALA A 86 -5.77 3.46 2.36
C ALA A 86 -5.04 2.53 1.39
N VAL A 87 -3.85 2.90 0.95
CA VAL A 87 -2.99 2.11 0.07
C VAL A 87 -1.55 2.13 0.60
N ALA A 88 -0.95 0.96 0.72
CA ALA A 88 0.48 0.81 0.98
C ALA A 88 1.21 0.35 -0.29
N CYS A 89 2.28 1.05 -0.65
CA CYS A 89 3.03 0.78 -1.87
C CYS A 89 4.37 0.10 -1.57
N TYR A 90 4.79 -0.79 -2.46
CA TYR A 90 6.05 -1.53 -2.37
C TYR A 90 7.26 -0.60 -2.27
N ASN A 91 7.28 0.55 -2.94
CA ASN A 91 8.32 1.57 -2.82
C ASN A 91 7.74 2.97 -3.12
N ASP A 92 8.57 4.01 -3.04
CA ASP A 92 8.14 5.41 -3.15
C ASP A 92 7.94 5.84 -4.59
N SER A 93 8.64 5.24 -5.54
CA SER A 93 8.37 5.46 -6.97
C SER A 93 6.96 5.01 -7.31
N MET A 94 6.57 3.81 -6.88
CA MET A 94 5.19 3.33 -7.05
C MET A 94 4.18 4.17 -6.27
N ALA A 95 4.55 4.69 -5.10
CA ALA A 95 3.70 5.61 -4.34
C ALA A 95 3.50 6.95 -5.07
N ALA A 96 4.54 7.50 -5.71
CA ALA A 96 4.43 8.72 -6.52
C ALA A 96 3.48 8.52 -7.69
N GLY A 97 3.62 7.41 -8.43
CA GLY A 97 2.72 7.07 -9.52
C GLY A 97 1.27 6.85 -9.06
N ALA A 98 1.09 6.15 -7.93
CA ALA A 98 -0.23 5.98 -7.32
C ALA A 98 -0.86 7.33 -6.90
N MET A 99 -0.05 8.25 -6.36
CA MET A 99 -0.51 9.59 -6.00
C MET A 99 -0.95 10.39 -7.24
N GLY A 100 -0.21 10.31 -8.35
CA GLY A 100 -0.58 10.92 -9.62
C GLY A 100 -1.96 10.45 -10.09
N VAL A 101 -2.17 9.14 -10.10
CA VAL A 101 -3.46 8.55 -10.50
C VAL A 101 -4.61 8.94 -9.57
N LEU A 102 -4.38 8.97 -8.25
CA LEU A 102 -5.40 9.44 -7.31
C LEU A 102 -5.77 10.90 -7.57
N ASN A 103 -4.78 11.76 -7.81
CA ASN A 103 -4.98 13.17 -8.11
C ASN A 103 -5.74 13.38 -9.43
N ASP A 104 -5.37 12.66 -10.49
CA ASP A 104 -6.02 12.75 -11.82
C ASP A 104 -7.48 12.29 -11.78
N ASN A 105 -7.83 11.42 -10.84
CA ASN A 105 -9.21 10.97 -10.62
C ASN A 105 -9.96 11.80 -9.57
N GLY A 106 -9.38 12.93 -9.12
CA GLY A 106 -9.99 13.83 -8.15
C GLY A 106 -10.14 13.21 -6.75
N VAL A 107 -9.37 12.17 -6.42
CA VAL A 107 -9.40 11.51 -5.12
C VAL A 107 -8.44 12.23 -4.17
N GLY A 108 -8.99 12.82 -3.12
CA GLY A 108 -8.20 13.58 -2.16
C GLY A 108 -7.27 12.70 -1.32
N VAL A 109 -5.95 12.96 -1.40
CA VAL A 109 -4.96 12.39 -0.48
C VAL A 109 -4.55 13.48 0.52
N PRO A 110 -4.83 13.35 1.83
CA PRO A 110 -5.31 12.14 2.51
C PRO A 110 -6.81 12.13 2.83
N GLY A 111 -7.53 13.19 2.44
CA GLY A 111 -8.90 13.42 2.91
C GLY A 111 -9.87 12.27 2.60
N GLU A 112 -9.65 11.55 1.48
CA GLU A 112 -10.45 10.37 1.09
C GLU A 112 -9.65 9.06 1.16
N VAL A 113 -8.36 9.08 0.80
CA VAL A 113 -7.49 7.90 0.79
C VAL A 113 -6.14 8.22 1.41
N SER A 114 -5.71 7.42 2.38
CA SER A 114 -4.35 7.50 2.90
C SER A 114 -3.36 6.69 2.04
N LEU A 115 -2.17 7.23 1.80
CA LEU A 115 -1.16 6.60 0.96
C LEU A 115 0.17 6.53 1.70
N ILE A 116 0.86 5.38 1.69
CA ILE A 116 2.16 5.21 2.34
C ILE A 116 3.16 4.49 1.43
N GLY A 117 4.34 5.10 1.26
CA GLY A 117 5.52 4.52 0.59
C GLY A 117 6.50 3.85 1.57
N LEU A 118 7.38 2.99 1.07
CA LEU A 118 8.24 2.14 1.89
C LEU A 118 9.64 2.72 2.19
N MET A 119 10.13 3.81 1.56
CA MET A 119 11.34 4.54 1.99
C MET A 119 10.92 5.80 2.73
N THR A 120 11.20 5.81 4.03
CA THR A 120 11.07 7.00 4.88
C THR A 120 11.93 8.13 4.31
N PHE A 121 11.36 9.00 3.47
CA PHE A 121 11.61 10.44 3.34
C PHE A 121 10.72 11.01 2.22
N TRP A 122 9.45 11.26 2.52
CA TRP A 122 8.76 12.45 2.01
C TRP A 122 8.33 13.25 3.22
N SER A 123 9.05 14.34 3.47
CA SER A 123 8.97 15.16 4.67
C SER A 123 7.61 15.81 4.91
N HIS A 124 6.59 15.58 4.08
CA HIS A 124 5.26 16.21 4.11
C HIS A 124 4.10 15.32 3.63
N ALA A 125 4.21 13.99 3.65
CA ALA A 125 3.11 13.09 3.26
C ALA A 125 2.78 12.00 4.31
N MET A 126 2.93 12.32 5.59
CA MET A 126 2.02 11.74 6.59
C MET A 126 0.78 12.61 6.58
N CYS A 127 -0.09 12.36 5.62
CA CYS A 127 -1.36 13.02 5.60
C CYS A 127 -2.35 11.93 6.03
N VAL A 128 -2.82 12.08 7.27
CA VAL A 128 -3.81 11.23 7.92
C VAL A 128 -4.90 12.21 8.33
N PRO A 129 -6.15 12.10 7.85
CA PRO A 129 -7.22 12.89 8.42
C PRO A 129 -7.43 12.44 9.87
N GLY A 130 -7.47 13.42 10.78
CA GLY A 130 -7.92 13.21 12.17
C GLY A 130 -9.42 13.03 12.27
#